data_AF-A0A4P7XD86-F1
#
_entry.id   AF-A0A4P7XD86-F1
#
_cell.length_a   1.000
_cell.length_b   1.000
_cell.length_c   1.000
_cell.angle_alpha   90.00
_cell.angle_beta   90.00
_cell.angle_gamma   90.00
#
_symmetry.space_group_name_H-M   'P 1'
#
loop_
_entity.id
_entity.type
_entity.pdbx_description
1 polymer ?
#
loop_
_entity_poly.entity_id
_entity_poly.type
_entity_poly.pdbx_seq_one_letter_code
_entity_poly.pdbx_strand_id
1 'polypeptide(L)'
;MAGARCEMPPVVNTHDGNERRVGVEIELSGFSYARFLEIIGEHFDRPVKETGRYVSEVETELGPFGLELDADSIKHLDEDMDDLPDILQQFRGDAMGLIDSAAEKIVPLEIISPPIPVSRLDEIEALCDYLHQAGAKGSRHAILYAFGLQLNPELPDLEADTIRRYLLAFALLYPWIKSRHQLDISRRFTPYIDAWPASYVARLTAADYRPDLDTLIADYIHFNPTRNRAMDLMPLFAHLRPDVIRREIKDDRIKARPTLHYRLPDCDIDNPEWHFSSVWNDWVAVEKLACNPAVLEQCCTAYRDSQRFTLDNILRDWISESESWVFRAGTHE
;
A
#
# COMPACT_ATOMS: atom_id res chain seq x y z
N MET A 1 23.28 18.16 6.48
CA MET A 1 22.44 17.02 6.88
C MET A 1 21.01 17.48 6.74
N ALA A 2 20.30 17.03 5.72
CA ALA A 2 18.85 17.19 5.69
C ALA A 2 18.30 16.42 6.90
N GLY A 3 17.35 17.00 7.64
CA GLY A 3 16.70 16.30 8.75
C GLY A 3 15.94 15.07 8.26
N ALA A 4 15.54 14.19 9.18
CA ALA A 4 14.66 13.07 8.90
C ALA A 4 13.41 13.57 8.16
N ARG A 5 13.09 12.97 7.00
CA ARG A 5 11.93 13.34 6.19
C ARG A 5 10.70 12.50 6.56
N CYS A 6 10.93 11.25 7.00
CA CYS A 6 9.89 10.38 7.51
C CYS A 6 9.48 10.78 8.93
N GLU A 7 8.19 11.05 9.13
CA GLU A 7 7.61 11.34 10.44
C GLU A 7 7.52 10.08 11.31
N MET A 8 7.69 10.22 12.62
CA MET A 8 7.42 9.12 13.55
C MET A 8 5.91 8.99 13.79
N PRO A 9 5.35 7.77 13.83
CA PRO A 9 3.95 7.57 14.20
C PRO A 9 3.75 7.89 15.69
N PRO A 10 2.53 8.23 16.14
CA PRO A 10 2.23 8.53 17.54
C PRO A 10 2.58 7.39 18.50
N VAL A 11 2.44 6.15 18.03
CA VAL A 11 2.79 4.94 18.78
C VAL A 11 3.88 4.19 18.02
N VAL A 12 5.09 4.23 18.58
CA VAL A 12 6.32 3.68 17.97
C VAL A 12 6.51 2.21 18.29
N ASN A 13 6.00 1.74 19.43
CA ASN A 13 6.21 0.37 19.90
C ASN A 13 4.93 -0.45 19.80
N THR A 14 5.08 -1.76 19.61
CA THR A 14 4.00 -2.73 19.80
C THR A 14 3.67 -2.90 21.28
N HIS A 15 2.57 -3.58 21.59
CA HIS A 15 2.16 -3.90 22.96
C HIS A 15 3.23 -4.69 23.76
N ASP A 16 4.09 -5.44 23.05
CA ASP A 16 5.21 -6.19 23.63
C ASP A 16 6.45 -5.30 23.89
N GLY A 17 6.40 -4.02 23.56
CA GLY A 17 7.48 -3.05 23.75
C GLY A 17 8.57 -3.07 22.66
N ASN A 18 8.41 -3.89 21.61
CA ASN A 18 9.30 -3.87 20.45
C ASN A 18 8.97 -2.67 19.56
N GLU A 19 9.99 -2.09 18.92
CA GLU A 19 9.75 -1.06 17.90
C GLU A 19 8.95 -1.66 16.74
N ARG A 20 7.88 -0.97 16.34
CA ARG A 20 7.03 -1.35 15.21
C ARG A 20 7.84 -1.33 13.92
N ARG A 21 7.47 -2.23 13.03
CA ARG A 21 8.10 -2.37 11.71
C ARG A 21 7.11 -2.13 10.58
N VAL A 22 7.67 -1.83 9.42
CA VAL A 22 6.92 -1.59 8.18
C VAL A 22 7.61 -2.37 7.07
N GLY A 23 6.88 -3.27 6.41
CA GLY A 23 7.33 -3.83 5.13
C GLY A 23 7.07 -2.82 4.01
N VAL A 24 7.99 -2.67 3.07
CA VAL A 24 7.85 -1.79 1.92
C VAL A 24 8.08 -2.59 0.64
N GLU A 25 7.17 -2.45 -0.31
CA GLU A 25 7.27 -3.05 -1.64
C GLU A 25 7.26 -1.90 -2.67
N ILE A 26 8.29 -1.81 -3.51
CA ILE A 26 8.50 -0.72 -4.47
C ILE A 26 8.53 -1.29 -5.88
N GLU A 27 7.58 -0.89 -6.73
CA GLU A 27 7.56 -1.24 -8.14
C GLU A 27 8.12 -0.10 -8.99
N LEU A 28 8.99 -0.43 -9.96
CA LEU A 28 9.60 0.54 -10.86
C LEU A 28 9.96 -0.07 -12.22
N SER A 29 10.40 0.80 -13.14
CA SER A 29 10.96 0.40 -14.42
C SER A 29 12.18 1.27 -14.78
N GLY A 30 12.68 1.16 -16.02
CA GLY A 30 13.79 1.98 -16.51
C GLY A 30 15.12 1.23 -16.64
N PHE A 31 15.19 -0.01 -16.13
CA PHE A 31 16.38 -0.85 -16.17
C PHE A 31 16.06 -2.23 -16.76
N SER A 32 17.08 -2.89 -17.31
CA SER A 32 17.02 -4.36 -17.42
C SER A 32 17.18 -4.98 -16.04
N TYR A 33 16.73 -6.22 -15.87
CA TYR A 33 16.87 -6.93 -14.59
C TYR A 33 18.33 -7.00 -14.12
N ALA A 34 19.26 -7.31 -15.03
CA ALA A 34 20.69 -7.34 -14.70
C ALA A 34 21.23 -5.98 -14.22
N ARG A 35 20.87 -4.87 -14.88
CA ARG A 35 21.31 -3.53 -14.46
C ARG A 35 20.68 -3.13 -13.13
N PHE A 36 19.44 -3.54 -12.89
CA PHE A 36 18.77 -3.33 -11.61
C PHE A 36 19.52 -4.02 -10.45
N LEU A 37 19.93 -5.27 -10.61
CA LEU A 37 20.73 -5.96 -9.58
C LEU A 37 22.07 -5.25 -9.33
N GLU A 38 22.76 -4.79 -10.38
CA GLU A 38 24.00 -4.01 -10.23
C GLU A 38 23.77 -2.72 -9.41
N ILE A 39 22.74 -1.94 -9.76
CA ILE A 39 22.41 -0.69 -9.07
C ILE A 39 22.12 -0.93 -7.59
N ILE A 40 21.34 -1.97 -7.28
CA ILE A 40 21.00 -2.33 -5.89
C ILE A 40 22.25 -2.81 -5.12
N GLY A 41 23.09 -3.63 -5.75
CA GLY A 41 24.33 -4.08 -5.14
C GLY A 41 25.31 -2.93 -4.86
N GLU A 42 25.41 -1.96 -5.78
CA GLU A 42 26.17 -0.71 -5.61
C GLU A 42 25.62 0.14 -4.46
N HIS A 43 24.29 0.29 -4.36
CA HIS A 43 23.66 1.09 -3.30
C HIS A 43 23.96 0.53 -1.90
N PHE A 44 23.80 -0.77 -1.71
CA PHE A 44 24.02 -1.41 -0.42
C PHE A 44 25.49 -1.74 -0.13
N ASP A 45 26.39 -1.61 -1.12
CA ASP A 45 27.77 -2.11 -1.08
C ASP A 45 27.80 -3.61 -0.69
N ARG A 46 26.91 -4.39 -1.30
CA ARG A 46 26.71 -5.82 -1.01
C ARG A 46 26.51 -6.61 -2.30
N PRO A 47 27.01 -7.87 -2.36
CA PRO A 47 26.74 -8.73 -3.49
C PRO A 47 25.25 -9.11 -3.53
N VAL A 48 24.66 -9.06 -4.72
CA VAL A 48 23.32 -9.62 -4.97
C VAL A 48 23.44 -11.10 -5.31
N LYS A 49 22.58 -11.93 -4.71
CA LYS A 49 22.53 -13.37 -4.91
C LYS A 49 21.26 -13.75 -5.68
N GLU A 50 21.43 -14.44 -6.80
CA GLU A 50 20.31 -15.05 -7.51
C GLU A 50 19.79 -16.28 -6.75
N THR A 51 18.49 -16.31 -6.49
CA THR A 51 17.81 -17.41 -5.76
C THR A 51 16.79 -18.15 -6.63
N GLY A 52 16.40 -17.55 -7.77
CA GLY A 52 15.54 -18.14 -8.78
C GLY A 52 15.62 -17.40 -10.10
N ARG A 53 14.85 -17.83 -11.11
CA ARG A 53 14.72 -17.10 -12.37
C ARG A 53 14.00 -15.78 -12.10
N TYR A 54 14.69 -14.66 -12.33
CA TYR A 54 14.20 -13.32 -12.03
C TYR A 54 13.79 -13.10 -10.56
N VAL A 55 14.43 -13.86 -9.66
CA VAL A 55 14.31 -13.67 -8.21
C VAL A 55 15.71 -13.64 -7.64
N SER A 56 16.02 -12.58 -6.92
CA SER A 56 17.33 -12.34 -6.34
C SER A 56 17.18 -11.66 -4.98
N GLU A 57 18.26 -11.64 -4.23
CA GLU A 57 18.26 -11.13 -2.86
C GLU A 57 19.57 -10.41 -2.56
N VAL A 58 19.49 -9.34 -1.77
CA VAL A 58 20.67 -8.67 -1.20
C VAL A 58 20.56 -8.62 0.32
N GLU A 59 21.57 -9.14 0.99
CA GLU A 59 21.64 -9.17 2.46
C GLU A 59 22.18 -7.85 3.01
N THR A 60 21.40 -7.20 3.88
CA THR A 60 21.72 -5.90 4.47
C THR A 60 21.66 -5.95 6.00
N GLU A 61 22.03 -4.85 6.66
CA GLU A 61 21.88 -4.73 8.13
C GLU A 61 20.41 -4.70 8.58
N LEU A 62 19.48 -4.38 7.68
CA LEU A 62 18.03 -4.40 7.93
C LEU A 62 17.43 -5.79 7.71
N GLY A 63 18.19 -6.72 7.11
CA GLY A 63 17.74 -8.02 6.64
C GLY A 63 17.81 -8.14 5.11
N PRO A 64 17.29 -9.26 4.56
CA PRO A 64 17.32 -9.51 3.13
C PRO A 64 16.27 -8.67 2.39
N PHE A 65 16.70 -7.96 1.35
CA PHE A 65 15.80 -7.34 0.37
C PHE A 65 15.61 -8.30 -0.81
N GLY A 66 14.36 -8.63 -1.11
CA GLY A 66 13.97 -9.37 -2.30
C GLY A 66 13.95 -8.45 -3.53
N LEU A 67 14.42 -8.97 -4.66
CA LEU A 67 14.51 -8.29 -5.94
C LEU A 67 13.88 -9.20 -7.00
N GLU A 68 12.79 -8.75 -7.61
CA GLU A 68 11.99 -9.59 -8.50
C GLU A 68 11.63 -8.88 -9.80
N LEU A 69 11.42 -9.66 -10.87
CA LEU A 69 10.67 -9.21 -12.05
C LEU A 69 9.24 -9.75 -11.87
N ASP A 70 8.29 -8.91 -11.46
CA ASP A 70 6.98 -9.37 -10.99
C ASP A 70 6.11 -9.95 -12.13
N ALA A 71 6.21 -11.26 -12.32
CA ALA A 71 5.43 -11.97 -13.32
C ALA A 71 3.94 -12.17 -12.93
N ASP A 72 3.51 -11.86 -11.71
CA ASP A 72 2.07 -11.94 -11.35
C ASP A 72 1.27 -10.83 -12.05
N SER A 73 1.91 -9.70 -12.39
CA SER A 73 1.39 -8.71 -13.35
C SER A 73 1.00 -9.32 -14.71
N ILE A 74 1.63 -10.44 -15.12
CA ILE A 74 1.29 -11.16 -16.37
C ILE A 74 0.01 -12.00 -16.21
N LYS A 75 -0.28 -12.55 -15.03
CA LYS A 75 -1.47 -13.40 -14.83
C LYS A 75 -2.77 -12.61 -14.89
N HIS A 76 -2.73 -11.32 -14.57
CA HIS A 76 -3.86 -10.41 -14.76
C HIS A 76 -4.06 -10.03 -16.25
N LEU A 77 -3.05 -10.19 -17.10
CA LEU A 77 -3.22 -10.02 -18.56
C LEU A 77 -4.14 -11.10 -19.12
N ASP A 78 -3.99 -12.36 -18.69
CA ASP A 78 -4.76 -13.51 -19.21
C ASP A 78 -6.29 -13.35 -19.05
N GLU A 79 -6.75 -12.56 -18.07
CA GLU A 79 -8.17 -12.31 -17.81
C GLU A 79 -8.75 -11.12 -18.63
N ASP A 80 -7.90 -10.16 -19.02
CA ASP A 80 -8.26 -8.95 -19.78
C ASP A 80 -7.63 -8.93 -21.21
N MET A 81 -7.28 -10.10 -21.76
CA MET A 81 -6.50 -10.26 -23.01
C MET A 81 -7.13 -9.70 -24.29
N ASP A 82 -8.40 -9.33 -24.27
CA ASP A 82 -9.11 -8.83 -25.46
C ASP A 82 -8.78 -7.35 -25.78
N ASP A 83 -8.20 -6.60 -24.82
CA ASP A 83 -7.91 -5.15 -24.96
C ASP A 83 -6.40 -4.78 -25.00
N LEU A 84 -5.50 -5.76 -25.15
CA LEU A 84 -4.06 -5.49 -25.22
C LEU A 84 -3.64 -4.85 -26.56
N PRO A 85 -2.66 -3.92 -26.56
CA PRO A 85 -2.08 -3.36 -27.78
C PRO A 85 -1.58 -4.47 -28.72
N ASP A 86 -1.81 -4.32 -30.03
CA ASP A 86 -1.50 -5.30 -31.09
C ASP A 86 -0.10 -5.94 -31.02
N ILE A 87 0.86 -5.24 -30.42
CA ILE A 87 2.24 -5.71 -30.21
C ILE A 87 2.27 -6.99 -29.37
N LEU A 88 1.41 -7.12 -28.34
CA LEU A 88 1.37 -8.29 -27.47
C LEU A 88 0.60 -9.48 -28.09
N GLN A 89 -0.35 -9.19 -28.99
CA GLN A 89 -1.08 -10.24 -29.71
C GLN A 89 -0.18 -11.02 -30.69
N GLN A 90 0.90 -10.42 -31.19
CA GLN A 90 1.86 -11.08 -32.11
C GLN A 90 2.71 -12.17 -31.43
N PHE A 91 2.74 -12.23 -30.09
CA PHE A 91 3.55 -13.20 -29.35
C PHE A 91 2.76 -14.46 -28.92
N ARG A 92 1.54 -14.66 -29.45
CA ARG A 92 0.61 -15.78 -29.16
C ARG A 92 1.11 -17.20 -29.50
N GLY A 93 2.38 -17.41 -29.88
CA GLY A 93 2.89 -18.71 -30.29
C GLY A 93 4.36 -18.97 -29.93
N ASP A 94 4.58 -19.90 -29.00
CA ASP A 94 5.76 -20.77 -28.86
C ASP A 94 7.16 -20.16 -29.01
N ALA A 95 7.44 -19.04 -28.35
CA ALA A 95 8.81 -18.55 -28.20
C ALA A 95 9.11 -18.02 -26.79
N MET A 96 9.17 -18.91 -25.79
CA MET A 96 9.57 -18.57 -24.41
C MET A 96 10.86 -17.73 -24.32
N GLY A 97 11.80 -17.85 -25.26
CA GLY A 97 13.03 -17.05 -25.27
C GLY A 97 12.91 -15.63 -25.84
N LEU A 98 11.88 -15.34 -26.64
CA LEU A 98 11.58 -13.97 -27.13
C LEU A 98 10.68 -13.22 -26.14
N ILE A 99 9.92 -13.96 -25.33
CA ILE A 99 9.13 -13.43 -24.22
C ILE A 99 10.06 -12.77 -23.18
N ASP A 100 11.25 -13.31 -22.90
CA ASP A 100 12.15 -12.76 -21.87
C ASP A 100 12.62 -11.31 -22.16
N SER A 101 13.08 -11.02 -23.38
CA SER A 101 13.52 -9.65 -23.73
C SER A 101 12.39 -8.64 -23.92
N ALA A 102 11.15 -9.11 -24.12
CA ALA A 102 9.96 -8.28 -24.18
C ALA A 102 9.33 -8.09 -22.79
N ALA A 103 9.34 -9.13 -21.95
CA ALA A 103 8.86 -9.13 -20.57
C ALA A 103 9.65 -8.13 -19.73
N GLU A 104 10.97 -8.07 -19.82
CA GLU A 104 11.77 -7.04 -19.13
C GLU A 104 11.42 -5.59 -19.51
N LYS A 105 10.77 -5.35 -20.65
CA LYS A 105 10.34 -4.01 -21.07
C LYS A 105 8.92 -3.67 -20.62
N ILE A 106 8.19 -4.65 -20.11
CA ILE A 106 6.75 -4.60 -19.93
C ILE A 106 6.36 -4.94 -18.48
N VAL A 107 7.17 -5.74 -17.79
CA VAL A 107 6.97 -6.21 -16.42
C VAL A 107 7.72 -5.32 -15.44
N PRO A 108 7.09 -4.89 -14.32
CA PRO A 108 7.77 -4.12 -13.29
C PRO A 108 8.94 -4.90 -12.66
N LEU A 109 9.96 -4.15 -12.29
CA LEU A 109 10.94 -4.56 -11.30
C LEU A 109 10.36 -4.25 -9.92
N GLU A 110 10.49 -5.18 -8.99
CA GLU A 110 10.00 -5.03 -7.62
C GLU A 110 11.15 -5.16 -6.62
N ILE A 111 11.15 -4.27 -5.63
CA ILE A 111 12.00 -4.36 -4.43
C ILE A 111 11.09 -4.65 -3.24
N ILE A 112 11.36 -5.74 -2.53
CA ILE A 112 10.61 -6.15 -1.33
C ILE A 112 11.55 -6.03 -0.13
N SER A 113 11.25 -5.09 0.77
CA SER A 113 12.07 -4.89 1.96
C SER A 113 11.81 -5.98 3.02
N PRO A 114 12.78 -6.28 3.89
CA PRO A 114 12.47 -6.89 5.17
C PRO A 114 11.61 -5.91 6.01
N PRO A 115 10.95 -6.34 7.09
CA PRO A 115 10.25 -5.42 7.98
C PRO A 115 11.21 -4.40 8.63
N ILE A 116 11.14 -3.14 8.20
CA ILE A 116 12.03 -2.05 8.59
C ILE A 116 11.52 -1.39 9.88
N PRO A 117 12.36 -1.17 10.92
CA PRO A 117 11.97 -0.37 12.07
C PRO A 117 11.55 1.05 11.66
N VAL A 118 10.48 1.59 12.26
CA VAL A 118 9.97 2.92 11.88
C VAL A 118 11.02 4.03 11.99
N SER A 119 11.97 3.94 12.91
CA SER A 119 13.09 4.89 13.05
C SER A 119 14.12 4.84 11.92
N ARG A 120 14.09 3.81 11.07
CA ARG A 120 15.04 3.58 9.97
C ARG A 120 14.40 3.75 8.59
N LEU A 121 13.17 4.25 8.50
CA LEU A 121 12.47 4.42 7.22
C LEU A 121 13.11 5.43 6.27
N ASP A 122 13.94 6.36 6.75
CA ASP A 122 14.74 7.23 5.89
C ASP A 122 15.75 6.46 5.01
N GLU A 123 16.07 5.20 5.31
CA GLU A 123 16.89 4.36 4.42
C GLU A 123 16.14 3.95 3.15
N ILE A 124 14.81 3.81 3.22
CA ILE A 124 13.98 3.58 2.05
C ILE A 124 13.88 4.85 1.21
N GLU A 125 13.76 6.02 1.84
CA GLU A 125 13.86 7.32 1.15
C GLU A 125 15.20 7.45 0.40
N ALA A 126 16.31 7.12 1.04
CA ALA A 126 17.64 7.16 0.42
C ALA A 126 17.77 6.17 -0.76
N LEU A 127 17.17 4.98 -0.65
CA LEU A 127 17.10 4.01 -1.73
C LEU A 127 16.31 4.57 -2.93
N CYS A 128 15.14 5.17 -2.69
CA CYS A 128 14.34 5.81 -3.73
C CYS A 128 15.08 6.96 -4.42
N ASP A 129 15.74 7.84 -3.65
CA ASP A 129 16.56 8.94 -4.18
C ASP A 129 17.72 8.42 -5.04
N TYR A 130 18.34 7.31 -4.65
CA TYR A 130 19.43 6.67 -5.41
C TYR A 130 18.92 6.06 -6.73
N LEU A 131 17.78 5.36 -6.68
CA LEU A 131 17.14 4.77 -7.87
C LEU A 131 16.70 5.85 -8.87
N HIS A 132 16.13 6.95 -8.37
CA HIS A 132 15.79 8.11 -9.19
C HIS A 132 17.03 8.65 -9.93
N GLN A 133 18.13 8.88 -9.21
CA GLN A 133 19.39 9.36 -9.80
C GLN A 133 19.98 8.39 -10.82
N ALA A 134 19.78 7.09 -10.62
CA ALA A 134 20.21 6.06 -11.56
C ALA A 134 19.33 5.99 -12.82
N GLY A 135 18.17 6.66 -12.84
CA GLY A 135 17.26 6.72 -13.99
C GLY A 135 16.04 5.80 -13.90
N ALA A 136 15.62 5.44 -12.68
CA ALA A 136 14.39 4.69 -12.45
C ALA A 136 13.18 5.46 -12.98
N LYS A 137 12.14 4.74 -13.39
CA LYS A 137 10.89 5.30 -13.91
C LYS A 137 9.70 4.75 -13.15
N GLY A 138 8.82 5.65 -12.74
CA GLY A 138 7.62 5.37 -11.96
C GLY A 138 6.36 5.24 -12.80
N SER A 139 5.23 5.35 -12.12
CA SER A 139 3.89 5.09 -12.63
C SER A 139 3.51 5.91 -13.87
N ARG A 140 4.07 7.12 -14.05
CA ARG A 140 3.87 7.99 -15.22
C ARG A 140 4.29 7.37 -16.55
N HIS A 141 5.29 6.49 -16.51
CA HIS A 141 5.88 5.89 -17.71
C HIS A 141 5.31 4.52 -18.07
N ALA A 142 4.44 3.96 -17.23
CA ALA A 142 3.83 2.65 -17.43
C ALA A 142 2.32 2.70 -17.17
N ILE A 143 1.62 3.42 -18.06
CA ILE A 143 0.15 3.61 -18.04
C ILE A 143 -0.62 2.28 -17.92
N LEU A 144 -0.10 1.19 -18.49
CA LEU A 144 -0.74 -0.13 -18.45
C LEU A 144 -0.62 -0.82 -17.08
N TYR A 145 0.43 -0.53 -16.30
CA TYR A 145 0.86 -1.37 -15.17
C TYR A 145 0.69 -0.73 -13.81
N ALA A 146 0.50 0.60 -13.74
CA ALA A 146 0.08 1.24 -12.51
C ALA A 146 1.04 0.87 -11.35
N PHE A 147 2.34 1.17 -11.48
CA PHE A 147 3.35 0.81 -10.47
C PHE A 147 2.99 1.32 -9.08
N GLY A 148 2.95 0.40 -8.12
CA GLY A 148 2.58 0.64 -6.74
C GLY A 148 3.78 0.89 -5.82
N LEU A 149 3.50 1.61 -4.75
CA LEU A 149 4.28 1.57 -3.51
C LEU A 149 3.36 0.96 -2.44
N GLN A 150 3.74 -0.18 -1.90
CA GLN A 150 2.94 -0.85 -0.87
C GLN A 150 3.60 -0.71 0.50
N LEU A 151 2.81 -0.34 1.50
CA LEU A 151 3.25 -0.26 2.89
C LEU A 151 2.53 -1.33 3.71
N ASN A 152 3.28 -2.06 4.50
CA ASN A 152 2.79 -3.09 5.39
C ASN A 152 3.12 -2.75 6.85
N PRO A 153 2.49 -1.71 7.43
CA PRO A 153 2.76 -1.30 8.81
C PRO A 153 2.19 -2.31 9.80
N GLU A 154 3.01 -2.74 10.77
CA GLU A 154 2.55 -3.42 11.97
C GLU A 154 1.62 -2.50 12.77
N LEU A 155 0.63 -3.02 13.47
CA LEU A 155 -0.22 -2.23 14.37
C LEU A 155 0.40 -2.13 15.77
N PRO A 156 0.01 -1.13 16.59
CA PRO A 156 0.41 -1.06 18.00
C PRO A 156 0.03 -2.31 18.80
N ASP A 157 -1.18 -2.81 18.57
CA ASP A 157 -1.69 -4.06 19.11
C ASP A 157 -2.69 -4.67 18.12
N LEU A 158 -3.07 -5.93 18.35
CA LEU A 158 -3.98 -6.67 17.47
C LEU A 158 -5.38 -6.82 18.07
N GLU A 159 -5.75 -5.95 19.02
CA GLU A 159 -7.08 -5.94 19.61
C GLU A 159 -8.11 -5.40 18.62
N ALA A 160 -9.34 -5.90 18.74
CA ALA A 160 -10.43 -5.55 17.81
C ALA A 160 -10.68 -4.04 17.71
N ASP A 161 -10.61 -3.32 18.85
CA ASP A 161 -10.85 -1.87 18.84
C ASP A 161 -9.71 -1.10 18.16
N THR A 162 -8.46 -1.53 18.32
CA THR A 162 -7.31 -0.93 17.61
C THR A 162 -7.45 -1.13 16.11
N ILE A 163 -7.66 -2.36 15.64
CA ILE A 163 -7.85 -2.65 14.21
C ILE A 163 -9.03 -1.82 13.65
N ARG A 164 -10.15 -1.77 14.39
CA ARG A 164 -11.33 -0.97 14.02
C ARG A 164 -11.02 0.52 13.88
N ARG A 165 -10.24 1.11 14.79
CA ARG A 165 -9.86 2.54 14.72
C ARG A 165 -9.00 2.84 13.49
N TYR A 166 -8.10 1.94 13.11
CA TYR A 166 -7.30 2.11 11.89
C TYR A 166 -8.13 1.95 10.61
N LEU A 167 -9.04 0.97 10.57
CA LEU A 167 -10.03 0.84 9.49
C LEU A 167 -10.86 2.13 9.34
N LEU A 168 -11.36 2.66 10.46
CA LEU A 168 -12.15 3.90 10.49
C LEU A 168 -11.34 5.10 10.01
N ALA A 169 -10.14 5.31 10.56
CA ALA A 169 -9.29 6.44 10.19
C ALA A 169 -8.94 6.40 8.70
N PHE A 170 -8.59 5.23 8.17
CA PHE A 170 -8.33 5.05 6.74
C PHE A 170 -9.58 5.34 5.90
N ALA A 171 -10.75 4.79 6.27
CA ALA A 171 -11.99 5.02 5.52
C ALA A 171 -12.33 6.52 5.43
N LEU A 172 -12.17 7.25 6.54
CA LEU A 172 -12.52 8.67 6.64
C LEU A 172 -11.53 9.56 5.87
N LEU A 173 -10.24 9.22 5.89
CA LEU A 173 -9.19 9.98 5.20
C LEU A 173 -8.95 9.54 3.75
N TYR A 174 -9.49 8.39 3.33
CA TYR A 174 -9.24 7.82 2.00
C TYR A 174 -9.48 8.84 0.86
N PRO A 175 -10.54 9.67 0.83
CA PRO A 175 -10.70 10.66 -0.23
C PRO A 175 -9.56 11.69 -0.29
N TRP A 176 -9.04 12.12 0.86
CA TRP A 176 -7.88 13.02 0.93
C TRP A 176 -6.60 12.33 0.47
N ILE A 177 -6.32 11.13 0.98
CA ILE A 177 -5.16 10.31 0.58
C ILE A 177 -5.17 10.06 -0.93
N LYS A 178 -6.33 9.64 -1.47
CA LYS A 178 -6.52 9.40 -2.91
C LYS A 178 -6.25 10.65 -3.73
N SER A 179 -6.71 11.82 -3.28
CA SER A 179 -6.49 13.09 -3.98
C SER A 179 -5.00 13.50 -4.07
N ARG A 180 -4.16 13.01 -3.15
CA ARG A 180 -2.73 13.31 -3.09
C ARG A 180 -1.87 12.34 -3.89
N HIS A 181 -2.23 11.05 -3.92
CA HIS A 181 -1.42 10.04 -4.61
C HIS A 181 -1.81 9.83 -6.08
N GLN A 182 -3.05 10.14 -6.47
CA GLN A 182 -3.55 9.85 -7.82
C GLN A 182 -3.72 11.11 -8.66
N LEU A 183 -2.60 11.79 -8.91
CA LEU A 183 -2.56 13.01 -9.75
C LEU A 183 -2.73 12.70 -11.26
N ASP A 184 -2.49 11.46 -11.69
CA ASP A 184 -2.58 11.06 -13.09
C ASP A 184 -3.97 10.56 -13.49
N ILE A 185 -4.49 11.17 -14.56
CA ILE A 185 -5.80 10.87 -15.16
C ILE A 185 -5.89 9.41 -15.63
N SER A 186 -4.76 8.75 -15.91
CA SER A 186 -4.70 7.36 -16.42
C SER A 186 -5.26 6.32 -15.45
N ARG A 187 -5.14 6.53 -14.13
CA ARG A 187 -5.63 5.59 -13.10
C ARG A 187 -7.08 5.82 -12.67
N ARG A 188 -7.77 6.86 -13.18
CA ARG A 188 -9.21 7.05 -12.92
C ARG A 188 -10.09 5.91 -13.44
N PHE A 189 -9.55 5.03 -14.28
CA PHE A 189 -10.28 3.97 -14.98
C PHE A 189 -9.96 2.56 -14.49
N THR A 190 -9.08 2.37 -13.51
CA THR A 190 -8.79 1.04 -12.96
C THR A 190 -9.60 0.76 -11.68
N PRO A 191 -10.31 -0.38 -11.57
CA PRO A 191 -11.11 -0.74 -10.40
C PRO A 191 -10.28 -1.18 -9.18
N TYR A 192 -8.95 -1.19 -9.29
CA TYR A 192 -8.01 -1.83 -8.36
C TYR A 192 -7.64 -1.01 -7.11
N ILE A 193 -8.31 0.13 -6.89
CA ILE A 193 -7.87 1.16 -5.94
C ILE A 193 -8.95 1.62 -4.96
N ASP A 194 -10.13 1.02 -4.97
CA ASP A 194 -11.19 1.43 -4.03
C ASP A 194 -10.88 0.96 -2.61
N ALA A 195 -11.12 1.84 -1.62
CA ALA A 195 -10.99 1.50 -0.21
C ALA A 195 -11.93 0.36 0.17
N TRP A 196 -13.22 0.64 0.34
CA TRP A 196 -14.26 -0.36 0.61
C TRP A 196 -15.63 0.13 0.11
N PRO A 197 -16.63 -0.76 -0.04
CA PRO A 197 -17.98 -0.35 -0.42
C PRO A 197 -18.58 0.63 0.60
N ALA A 198 -19.38 1.57 0.12
CA ALA A 198 -20.03 2.58 0.99
C ALA A 198 -20.86 1.96 2.13
N SER A 199 -21.47 0.80 1.89
CA SER A 199 -22.21 0.05 2.91
C SER A 199 -21.31 -0.45 4.06
N TYR A 200 -20.07 -0.82 3.78
CA TYR A 200 -19.10 -1.20 4.81
C TYR A 200 -18.62 0.02 5.59
N VAL A 201 -18.34 1.13 4.91
CA VAL A 201 -17.96 2.38 5.59
C VAL A 201 -19.09 2.88 6.50
N ALA A 202 -20.35 2.77 6.06
CA ALA A 202 -21.51 3.08 6.87
C ALA A 202 -21.62 2.16 8.11
N ARG A 203 -21.31 0.87 7.96
CA ARG A 203 -21.24 -0.09 9.07
C ARG A 203 -20.13 0.28 10.06
N LEU A 204 -18.92 0.54 9.58
CA LEU A 204 -17.78 0.94 10.40
C LEU A 204 -18.07 2.20 11.22
N THR A 205 -18.68 3.20 10.59
CA THR A 205 -18.94 4.53 11.19
C THR A 205 -20.19 4.58 12.09
N ALA A 206 -20.96 3.50 12.18
CA ALA A 206 -22.12 3.44 13.07
C ALA A 206 -21.70 3.59 14.55
N ALA A 207 -22.45 4.41 15.31
CA ALA A 207 -22.09 4.78 16.68
C ALA A 207 -22.00 3.57 17.63
N ASP A 208 -22.87 2.59 17.44
CA ASP A 208 -22.96 1.36 18.21
C ASP A 208 -22.05 0.24 17.68
N TYR A 209 -21.32 0.47 16.58
CA TYR A 209 -20.40 -0.52 16.03
C TYR A 209 -19.14 -0.63 16.88
N ARG A 210 -19.15 -1.61 17.78
CA ARG A 210 -18.04 -2.00 18.67
C ARG A 210 -17.90 -3.53 18.65
N PRO A 211 -17.52 -4.12 17.50
CA PRO A 211 -17.41 -5.56 17.35
C PRO A 211 -16.27 -6.12 18.22
N ASP A 212 -16.41 -7.39 18.62
CA ASP A 212 -15.26 -8.20 18.98
C ASP A 212 -14.46 -8.60 17.72
N LEU A 213 -13.31 -9.27 17.91
CA LEU A 213 -12.43 -9.61 16.79
C LEU A 213 -13.11 -10.52 15.76
N ASP A 214 -13.88 -11.52 16.22
CA ASP A 214 -14.52 -12.48 15.34
C ASP A 214 -15.63 -11.82 14.52
N THR A 215 -16.42 -10.92 15.13
CA THR A 215 -17.43 -10.12 14.42
C THR A 215 -16.78 -9.16 13.43
N LEU A 216 -15.67 -8.51 13.79
CA LEU A 216 -14.95 -7.60 12.91
C LEU A 216 -14.46 -8.33 11.65
N ILE A 217 -13.89 -9.54 11.82
CA ILE A 217 -13.40 -10.38 10.73
C ILE A 217 -14.56 -10.85 9.85
N ALA A 218 -15.64 -11.34 10.45
CA ALA A 218 -16.81 -11.80 9.71
C ALA A 218 -17.44 -10.68 8.88
N ASP A 219 -17.61 -9.50 9.48
CA ASP A 219 -18.10 -8.31 8.77
C ASP A 219 -17.13 -7.92 7.64
N TYR A 220 -15.82 -7.86 7.89
CA TYR A 220 -14.85 -7.51 6.85
C TYR A 220 -14.92 -8.47 5.65
N ILE A 221 -14.95 -9.79 5.89
CA ILE A 221 -15.06 -10.80 4.82
C ILE A 221 -16.38 -10.65 4.06
N HIS A 222 -17.49 -10.44 4.77
CA HIS A 222 -18.81 -10.28 4.16
C HIS A 222 -18.85 -9.12 3.16
N PHE A 223 -18.28 -7.97 3.54
CA PHE A 223 -18.25 -6.78 2.68
C PHE A 223 -17.08 -6.75 1.69
N ASN A 224 -16.00 -7.48 1.97
CA ASN A 224 -14.75 -7.47 1.20
C ASN A 224 -14.24 -8.89 0.91
N PRO A 225 -14.99 -9.73 0.16
CA PRO A 225 -14.54 -11.07 -0.22
C PRO A 225 -13.49 -11.04 -1.35
N THR A 226 -12.55 -10.10 -1.28
CA THR A 226 -11.50 -9.86 -2.27
C THR A 226 -10.30 -9.19 -1.61
N ARG A 227 -9.09 -9.49 -2.12
CA ARG A 227 -7.85 -8.79 -1.77
C ARG A 227 -7.68 -7.46 -2.51
N ASN A 228 -8.52 -7.20 -3.52
CA ASN A 228 -8.42 -6.03 -4.36
C ASN A 228 -9.02 -4.80 -3.66
N ARG A 229 -8.28 -4.28 -2.68
CA ARG A 229 -8.66 -3.13 -1.84
C ARG A 229 -7.43 -2.24 -1.64
N ALA A 230 -7.67 -0.93 -1.56
CA ALA A 230 -6.62 0.04 -1.23
C ALA A 230 -5.92 -0.26 0.10
N MET A 231 -6.65 -0.86 1.05
CA MET A 231 -6.08 -1.48 2.25
C MET A 231 -6.74 -2.85 2.46
N ASP A 232 -5.93 -3.90 2.32
CA ASP A 232 -6.33 -5.30 2.51
C ASP A 232 -5.96 -5.80 3.91
N LEU A 233 -6.91 -6.43 4.60
CA LEU A 233 -6.71 -7.03 5.92
C LEU A 233 -6.74 -8.56 5.88
N MET A 234 -6.93 -9.19 4.72
CA MET A 234 -6.89 -10.66 4.62
C MET A 234 -5.57 -11.26 5.16
N PRO A 235 -4.38 -10.67 4.90
CA PRO A 235 -3.13 -11.13 5.51
C PRO A 235 -3.15 -11.09 7.05
N LEU A 236 -3.67 -10.00 7.63
CA LEU A 236 -3.78 -9.81 9.07
C LEU A 236 -4.76 -10.81 9.70
N PHE A 237 -5.94 -10.96 9.08
CA PHE A 237 -6.94 -11.88 9.58
C PHE A 237 -6.55 -13.34 9.36
N ALA A 238 -5.73 -13.65 8.36
CA ALA A 238 -5.13 -14.98 8.20
C ALA A 238 -4.12 -15.26 9.32
N HIS A 239 -3.40 -14.24 9.81
CA HIS A 239 -2.53 -14.37 10.97
C HIS A 239 -3.33 -14.59 12.27
N LEU A 240 -4.43 -13.86 12.48
CA LEU A 240 -5.23 -13.90 13.71
C LEU A 240 -6.22 -15.07 13.78
N ARG A 241 -6.80 -15.47 12.64
CA ARG A 241 -7.83 -16.50 12.49
C ARG A 241 -7.61 -17.32 11.21
N PRO A 242 -6.50 -18.08 11.13
CA PRO A 242 -6.12 -18.80 9.91
C PRO A 242 -7.19 -19.79 9.44
N ASP A 243 -7.90 -20.45 10.37
CA ASP A 243 -8.96 -21.40 10.02
C ASP A 243 -10.21 -20.73 9.44
N VAL A 244 -10.52 -19.50 9.85
CA VAL A 244 -11.64 -18.72 9.31
C VAL A 244 -11.31 -18.31 7.88
N ILE A 245 -10.14 -17.70 7.65
CA ILE A 245 -9.76 -17.26 6.30
C ILE A 245 -9.65 -18.44 5.33
N ARG A 246 -9.01 -19.55 5.72
CA ARG A 246 -8.89 -20.75 4.87
C ARG A 246 -10.25 -21.35 4.50
N ARG A 247 -11.27 -21.19 5.34
CA ARG A 247 -12.62 -21.70 5.08
C ARG A 247 -13.41 -20.77 4.15
N GLU A 248 -13.36 -19.46 4.40
CA GLU A 248 -14.18 -18.48 3.70
C GLU A 248 -13.57 -18.02 2.36
N ILE A 249 -12.23 -17.93 2.27
CA ILE A 249 -11.51 -17.42 1.10
C ILE A 249 -10.54 -18.48 0.57
N LYS A 250 -10.71 -18.85 -0.69
CA LYS A 250 -9.81 -19.77 -1.40
C LYS A 250 -8.86 -18.99 -2.29
N ASP A 251 -7.82 -18.43 -1.70
CA ASP A 251 -6.77 -17.70 -2.42
C ASP A 251 -5.40 -17.99 -1.78
N ASP A 252 -4.56 -18.78 -2.47
CA ASP A 252 -3.24 -19.20 -2.01
C ASP A 252 -2.22 -18.05 -1.94
N ARG A 253 -2.55 -16.89 -2.51
CA ARG A 253 -1.74 -15.68 -2.45
C ARG A 253 -1.88 -14.96 -1.11
N ILE A 254 -2.87 -15.31 -0.29
CA ILE A 254 -2.98 -14.75 1.07
C ILE A 254 -1.86 -15.32 1.93
N LYS A 255 -0.85 -14.50 2.21
CA LYS A 255 0.24 -14.82 3.14
C LYS A 255 -0.04 -14.18 4.48
N ALA A 256 -0.18 -14.99 5.53
CA ALA A 256 -0.48 -14.52 6.87
C ALA A 256 0.69 -13.67 7.42
N ARG A 257 0.40 -12.42 7.82
CA ARG A 257 1.37 -11.51 8.45
C ARG A 257 0.67 -10.54 9.41
N PRO A 258 1.31 -10.16 10.54
CA PRO A 258 0.70 -9.28 11.57
C PRO A 258 0.77 -7.79 11.18
N THR A 259 0.49 -7.46 9.92
CA THR A 259 0.57 -6.10 9.38
C THR A 259 -0.69 -5.77 8.61
N LEU A 260 -0.97 -4.48 8.45
CA LEU A 260 -1.89 -4.03 7.40
C LEU A 260 -1.23 -4.26 6.02
N HIS A 261 -2.03 -4.23 4.96
CA HIS A 261 -1.54 -4.28 3.58
C HIS A 261 -2.11 -3.10 2.80
N TYR A 262 -1.40 -1.97 2.86
CA TYR A 262 -1.79 -0.70 2.26
C TYR A 262 -1.16 -0.56 0.86
N ARG A 263 -1.99 -0.50 -0.18
CA ARG A 263 -1.61 -0.66 -1.59
C ARG A 263 -2.10 0.49 -2.49
N LEU A 264 -2.57 1.56 -1.88
CA LEU A 264 -3.08 2.73 -2.61
C LEU A 264 -1.98 3.56 -3.30
N PRO A 265 -0.82 3.82 -2.67
CA PRO A 265 0.13 4.78 -3.19
C PRO A 265 0.74 4.38 -4.53
N ASP A 266 0.95 5.37 -5.38
CA ASP A 266 1.72 5.26 -6.60
C ASP A 266 3.22 5.39 -6.29
N CYS A 267 4.05 4.68 -7.06
CA CYS A 267 5.48 4.90 -7.10
C CYS A 267 5.81 5.89 -8.24
N ASP A 268 5.78 7.19 -7.96
CA ASP A 268 6.08 8.27 -8.93
C ASP A 268 7.58 8.66 -8.87
N ILE A 269 8.46 7.65 -8.86
CA ILE A 269 9.89 7.78 -8.49
C ILE A 269 10.70 8.71 -9.41
N ASP A 270 10.28 8.96 -10.65
CA ASP A 270 10.95 9.87 -11.58
C ASP A 270 10.46 11.33 -11.50
N ASN A 271 9.43 11.60 -10.68
CA ASN A 271 8.98 12.95 -10.40
C ASN A 271 9.88 13.59 -9.32
N PRO A 272 10.56 14.73 -9.62
CA PRO A 272 11.44 15.39 -8.66
C PRO A 272 10.73 15.94 -7.41
N GLU A 273 9.41 16.08 -7.44
CA GLU A 273 8.60 16.52 -6.30
C GLU A 273 8.02 15.34 -5.49
N TRP A 274 8.23 14.10 -5.94
CA TRP A 274 7.81 12.90 -5.22
C TRP A 274 8.93 12.40 -4.32
N HIS A 275 8.54 11.97 -3.11
CA HIS A 275 9.41 11.39 -2.12
C HIS A 275 8.68 10.23 -1.42
N PHE A 276 9.40 9.19 -1.04
CA PHE A 276 8.83 8.08 -0.25
C PHE A 276 8.23 8.61 1.07
N SER A 277 8.94 9.51 1.71
CA SER A 277 8.54 10.20 2.93
C SER A 277 7.18 10.89 2.80
N SER A 278 6.84 11.46 1.64
CA SER A 278 5.49 12.04 1.41
C SER A 278 4.39 10.99 1.55
N VAL A 279 4.62 9.77 1.04
CA VAL A 279 3.66 8.66 1.16
C VAL A 279 3.58 8.14 2.58
N TRP A 280 4.73 7.97 3.23
CA TRP A 280 4.77 7.55 4.62
C TRP A 280 4.09 8.56 5.56
N ASN A 281 4.31 9.86 5.35
CA ASN A 281 3.73 10.91 6.19
C ASN A 281 2.20 11.00 6.01
N ASP A 282 1.68 10.69 4.81
CA ASP A 282 0.24 10.54 4.59
C ASP A 282 -0.32 9.32 5.35
N TRP A 283 0.43 8.22 5.47
CA TRP A 283 0.08 7.11 6.36
C TRP A 283 0.13 7.52 7.85
N VAL A 284 1.12 8.30 8.27
CA VAL A 284 1.21 8.83 9.64
C VAL A 284 0.00 9.70 10.00
N ALA A 285 -0.65 10.37 9.03
CA ALA A 285 -1.92 11.06 9.28
C ALA A 285 -3.06 10.09 9.68
N VAL A 286 -3.11 8.90 9.07
CA VAL A 286 -4.04 7.82 9.48
C VAL A 286 -3.75 7.36 10.90
N GLU A 287 -2.47 7.14 11.22
CA GLU A 287 -2.02 6.77 12.56
C GLU A 287 -2.45 7.81 13.61
N LYS A 288 -2.22 9.10 13.33
CA LYS A 288 -2.61 10.22 14.21
C LYS A 288 -4.10 10.23 14.49
N LEU A 289 -4.94 10.07 13.45
CA LEU A 289 -6.38 10.03 13.63
C LEU A 289 -6.83 8.76 14.38
N ALA A 290 -6.27 7.59 14.06
CA ALA A 290 -6.58 6.33 14.74
C ALA A 290 -6.19 6.32 16.23
N CYS A 291 -5.11 7.03 16.57
CA CYS A 291 -4.61 7.17 17.94
C CYS A 291 -5.26 8.30 18.74
N ASN A 292 -6.20 9.06 18.16
CA ASN A 292 -6.98 10.09 18.85
C ASN A 292 -8.49 9.74 18.85
N PRO A 293 -8.96 8.89 19.79
CA PRO A 293 -10.33 8.41 19.79
C PRO A 293 -11.40 9.51 19.84
N ALA A 294 -11.10 10.63 20.52
CA ALA A 294 -12.02 11.76 20.62
C ALA A 294 -12.19 12.46 19.25
N VAL A 295 -11.09 12.74 18.55
CA VAL A 295 -11.12 13.34 17.21
C VAL A 295 -11.71 12.37 16.20
N LEU A 296 -11.39 11.07 16.29
CA LEU A 296 -11.94 10.05 15.41
C LEU A 296 -13.47 9.96 15.54
N GLU A 297 -14.04 9.99 16.75
CA GLU A 297 -15.49 9.95 16.95
C GLU A 297 -16.18 11.23 16.42
N GLN A 298 -15.53 12.39 16.56
CA GLN A 298 -16.01 13.64 15.94
C GLN A 298 -16.00 13.53 14.40
N CYS A 299 -14.94 12.97 13.82
CA CYS A 299 -14.83 12.73 12.38
C CYS A 299 -15.92 11.75 11.89
N CYS A 300 -16.15 10.64 12.59
CA CYS A 300 -17.25 9.71 12.32
C CYS A 300 -18.62 10.39 12.35
N THR A 301 -18.83 11.29 13.31
CA THR A 301 -20.10 12.05 13.42
C THR A 301 -20.26 13.01 12.26
N ALA A 302 -19.23 13.79 11.92
CA ALA A 302 -19.24 14.68 10.78
C ALA A 302 -19.46 13.93 9.45
N TYR A 303 -18.85 12.75 9.30
CA TYR A 303 -19.04 11.90 8.13
C TYR A 303 -20.48 11.40 8.02
N ARG A 304 -21.04 10.84 9.09
CA ARG A 304 -22.45 10.40 9.10
C ARG A 304 -23.41 11.55 8.78
N ASP A 305 -23.13 12.74 9.29
CA ASP A 305 -23.91 13.93 9.00
C ASP A 305 -23.77 14.35 7.53
N SER A 306 -22.58 14.26 6.93
CA SER A 306 -22.35 14.59 5.51
C SER A 306 -23.07 13.62 4.56
N GLN A 307 -23.28 12.37 4.96
CA GLN A 307 -24.04 11.39 4.17
C GLN A 307 -25.56 11.64 4.16
N ARG A 308 -26.09 12.56 4.99
CA ARG A 308 -27.52 12.88 4.99
C ARG A 308 -27.86 13.73 3.76
N PHE A 309 -28.99 13.44 3.12
CA PHE A 309 -29.44 14.22 1.97
C PHE A 309 -30.00 15.58 2.42
N THR A 310 -29.13 16.60 2.46
CA THR A 310 -29.48 18.01 2.75
C THR A 310 -28.81 18.92 1.72
N LEU A 311 -29.38 20.12 1.50
CA LEU A 311 -28.80 21.09 0.56
C LEU A 311 -27.37 21.50 0.95
N ASP A 312 -27.12 21.68 2.24
CA ASP A 312 -25.79 22.01 2.76
C ASP A 312 -24.78 20.89 2.49
N ASN A 313 -25.19 19.62 2.61
CA ASN A 313 -24.32 18.47 2.38
C ASN A 313 -24.03 18.19 0.90
N ILE A 314 -24.92 18.59 0.00
CA ILE A 314 -24.67 18.50 -1.46
C ILE A 314 -23.49 19.39 -1.87
N LEU A 315 -23.27 20.49 -1.14
CA LEU A 315 -22.17 21.43 -1.39
C LEU A 315 -20.90 21.09 -0.58
N ARG A 316 -20.95 20.09 0.31
CA ARG A 316 -19.79 19.69 1.11
C ARG A 316 -18.81 18.89 0.25
N ASP A 317 -17.55 19.29 0.34
CA ASP A 317 -16.44 18.54 -0.20
C ASP A 317 -15.73 17.80 0.92
N TRP A 318 -15.94 16.48 0.97
CA TRP A 318 -15.33 15.64 1.99
C TRP A 318 -13.80 15.59 1.86
N ILE A 319 -13.23 15.86 0.68
CA ILE A 319 -11.77 15.93 0.50
C ILE A 319 -11.20 17.09 1.34
N SER A 320 -11.76 18.29 1.17
CA SER A 320 -11.40 19.47 1.97
C SER A 320 -11.67 19.29 3.47
N GLU A 321 -12.77 18.63 3.84
CA GLU A 321 -13.04 18.32 5.25
C GLU A 321 -12.03 17.33 5.84
N SER A 322 -11.67 16.29 5.09
CA SER A 322 -10.66 15.28 5.49
C SER A 322 -9.32 15.91 5.79
N GLU A 323 -8.88 16.88 4.99
CA GLU A 323 -7.64 17.63 5.23
C GLU A 323 -7.68 18.35 6.60
N SER A 324 -8.83 18.94 6.97
CA SER A 324 -8.98 19.58 8.28
C SER A 324 -8.85 18.59 9.45
N TRP A 325 -9.26 17.33 9.26
CA TRP A 325 -9.11 16.27 10.25
C TRP A 325 -7.66 15.83 10.42
N VAL A 326 -6.88 15.81 9.34
CA VAL A 326 -5.42 15.55 9.41
C VAL A 326 -4.74 16.59 10.31
N PHE A 327 -5.05 17.88 10.11
CA PHE A 327 -4.50 18.95 10.95
C PHE A 327 -4.93 18.82 12.42
N ARG A 328 -6.21 18.57 12.69
CA ARG A 328 -6.74 18.41 14.06
C ARG A 328 -6.15 17.18 14.78
N ALA A 329 -5.90 16.10 14.05
CA ALA A 329 -5.28 14.91 14.62
C ALA A 329 -3.80 15.14 14.99
N GLY A 330 -3.10 16.06 14.30
CA GLY A 330 -1.72 16.43 14.57
C GLY A 330 -1.53 17.44 15.72
N THR A 331 -2.58 18.16 16.12
CA THR A 331 -2.53 19.07 17.28
C THR A 331 -2.85 18.30 18.55
N HIS A 332 -1.84 17.96 19.33
CA HIS A 332 -2.03 17.57 20.73
C HIS A 332 -2.42 18.83 21.53
N GLU A 333 -3.65 18.89 22.05
CA GLU A 333 -3.97 19.73 23.22
C GLU A 333 -3.53 19.02 24.50
#